data_AF-A0A6G3S9W1-F1
#
_entry.id   AF-A0A6G3S9W1-F1
#
_cell.length_a   1.000
_cell.length_b   1.000
_cell.length_c   1.000
_cell.angle_alpha   90.00
_cell.angle_beta   90.00
_cell.angle_gamma   90.00
#
_symmetry.space_group_name_H-M   'P 1'
#
loop_
_entity.id
_entity.type
_entity.pdbx_description
1 polymer ?
#
loop_
_entity_poly.entity_id
_entity_poly.type
_entity_poly.pdbx_seq_one_letter_code
_entity_poly.pdbx_strand_id
1 'polypeptide(L)'
;MTTYNDALTDVPGLRVGHATRTDDGFLTGTTVVLAPEGGAVTAVDVRGGGPGTRETDALDPRNLVQHIEAIVLTGGSAYGLDSASGVMAWLEEQGRGIPVGGPERVVPVVPAACVFDLGRGGDWRARPDAS
;
A
#
# COMPACT_ATOMS: atom_id res chain seq x y z
N MET A 1 -10.64 -6.62 -30.06
CA MET A 1 -11.39 -7.10 -28.89
C MET A 1 -10.47 -6.91 -27.71
N THR A 2 -10.82 -6.05 -26.75
CA THR A 2 -10.00 -5.89 -25.54
C THR A 2 -10.08 -7.20 -24.77
N THR A 3 -8.95 -7.88 -24.57
CA THR A 3 -8.87 -9.10 -23.76
C THR A 3 -8.81 -8.70 -22.29
N TYR A 4 -9.77 -9.18 -21.52
CA TYR A 4 -9.81 -9.09 -20.06
C TYR A 4 -9.13 -10.32 -19.45
N ASN A 5 -8.38 -10.12 -18.36
CA ASN A 5 -7.61 -11.15 -17.67
C ASN A 5 -8.34 -11.76 -16.46
N ASP A 6 -9.59 -11.33 -16.21
CA ASP A 6 -10.34 -11.64 -14.99
C ASP A 6 -9.55 -11.22 -13.73
N ALA A 7 -9.06 -9.98 -13.76
CA ALA A 7 -8.13 -9.44 -12.76
C ALA A 7 -8.41 -7.97 -12.44
N LEU A 8 -7.88 -7.48 -11.31
CA LEU A 8 -8.03 -6.08 -10.91
C LEU A 8 -7.52 -5.09 -11.97
N THR A 9 -6.48 -5.47 -12.72
CA THR A 9 -5.87 -4.67 -13.80
C THR A 9 -6.71 -4.60 -15.07
N ASP A 10 -7.86 -5.28 -15.11
CA ASP A 10 -8.87 -5.07 -16.15
C ASP A 10 -9.51 -3.67 -16.05
N VAL A 11 -9.41 -3.03 -14.88
CA VAL A 11 -9.68 -1.60 -14.71
C VAL A 11 -8.51 -0.80 -15.30
N PRO A 12 -8.72 -0.01 -16.38
CA PRO A 12 -7.64 0.67 -17.07
C PRO A 12 -6.85 1.61 -16.16
N GLY A 13 -5.52 1.53 -16.23
CA GLY A 13 -4.60 2.40 -15.50
C GLY A 13 -4.20 1.89 -14.11
N LEU A 14 -4.97 0.97 -13.50
CA LEU A 14 -4.53 0.29 -12.29
C LEU A 14 -3.35 -0.64 -12.58
N ARG A 15 -2.38 -0.66 -11.67
CA ARG A 15 -1.24 -1.58 -11.68
C ARG A 15 -1.16 -2.29 -10.33
N VAL A 16 -0.65 -3.52 -10.34
CA VAL A 16 -0.41 -4.30 -9.12
C VAL A 16 1.04 -4.79 -9.13
N GLY A 17 1.74 -4.60 -8.01
CA GLY A 17 3.10 -5.07 -7.80
C GLY A 17 3.20 -5.97 -6.57
N HIS A 18 4.07 -6.97 -6.63
CA HIS A 18 4.33 -7.89 -5.52
C HIS A 18 5.83 -7.99 -5.26
N ALA A 19 6.22 -7.90 -3.99
CA ALA A 19 7.55 -8.26 -3.51
C ALA A 19 7.38 -9.37 -2.47
N THR A 20 8.04 -10.52 -2.66
CA THR A 20 7.85 -11.73 -1.84
C THR A 20 9.19 -12.33 -1.47
N ARG A 21 9.33 -12.79 -0.22
CA ARG A 21 10.47 -13.58 0.23
C ARG A 21 10.03 -14.87 0.90
N THR A 22 10.68 -15.97 0.52
CA THR A 22 10.29 -17.34 0.90
C THR A 22 11.48 -18.20 1.35
N ASP A 23 12.60 -17.56 1.65
CA ASP A 23 13.92 -18.13 1.89
C ASP A 23 14.56 -17.49 3.13
N ASP A 24 15.63 -18.07 3.66
CA ASP A 24 16.35 -17.58 4.85
C ASP A 24 15.46 -17.31 6.10
N GLY A 25 14.42 -18.12 6.29
CA GLY A 25 13.47 -17.95 7.40
C GLY A 25 12.28 -17.04 7.08
N PHE A 26 12.23 -16.44 5.89
CA PHE A 26 11.11 -15.63 5.41
C PHE A 26 10.00 -16.50 4.79
N LEU A 27 8.75 -16.08 5.00
CA LEU A 27 7.59 -16.52 4.24
C LEU A 27 6.51 -15.44 4.30
N THR A 28 6.78 -14.33 3.61
CA THR A 28 6.01 -13.09 3.71
C THR A 28 6.17 -12.23 2.45
N GLY A 29 5.48 -11.10 2.38
CA GLY A 29 5.59 -10.16 1.27
C GLY A 29 4.69 -8.94 1.39
N THR A 30 4.80 -8.07 0.39
CA THR A 30 4.02 -6.85 0.23
C THR A 30 3.42 -6.81 -1.17
N THR A 31 2.14 -6.46 -1.25
CA THR A 31 1.42 -6.17 -2.48
C THR A 31 1.04 -4.69 -2.49
N VAL A 32 1.29 -4.01 -3.61
CA VAL A 32 0.92 -2.62 -3.81
C VAL A 32 -0.06 -2.53 -4.98
N VAL A 33 -1.20 -1.88 -4.75
CA VAL A 33 -2.10 -1.45 -5.82
C VAL A 33 -1.79 0.01 -6.12
N LEU A 34 -1.33 0.29 -7.34
CA LEU A 34 -0.93 1.61 -7.79
C LEU A 34 -1.99 2.17 -8.75
N ALA A 35 -2.51 3.34 -8.43
CA ALA A 35 -3.44 4.08 -9.27
C ALA A 35 -2.75 4.64 -10.53
N PRO A 36 -3.52 5.02 -11.57
CA PRO A 36 -2.99 5.89 -12.63
C PRO A 36 -2.48 7.22 -12.05
N GLU A 37 -1.74 7.98 -12.86
CA GLU A 37 -1.32 9.34 -12.49
C GLU A 37 -2.54 10.22 -12.18
N GLY A 38 -2.46 11.02 -11.11
CA GLY A 38 -3.60 11.77 -10.57
C GLY A 38 -4.39 11.00 -9.51
N GLY A 39 -4.02 9.75 -9.24
CA GLY A 39 -4.60 8.92 -8.19
C GLY A 39 -6.01 8.40 -8.52
N ALA A 40 -6.61 7.75 -7.53
CA ALA A 40 -7.98 7.24 -7.58
C ALA A 40 -8.76 7.66 -6.34
N VAL A 41 -10.05 7.95 -6.50
CA VAL A 41 -10.96 8.16 -5.36
C VAL A 41 -10.98 6.90 -4.52
N THR A 42 -10.70 7.04 -3.23
CA THR A 42 -10.44 5.91 -2.33
C THR A 42 -11.20 6.09 -1.03
N ALA A 43 -11.79 5.00 -0.54
CA ALA A 43 -12.45 4.91 0.78
C ALA A 43 -12.07 3.58 1.44
N VAL A 44 -12.32 3.46 2.75
CA VAL A 44 -12.01 2.23 3.50
C VAL A 44 -13.14 1.88 4.47
N ASP A 45 -13.37 0.58 4.64
CA ASP A 45 -14.21 0.02 5.72
C ASP A 45 -13.42 -1.08 6.43
N VAL A 46 -13.13 -0.87 7.72
CA VAL A 46 -12.37 -1.80 8.57
C VAL A 46 -13.34 -2.54 9.48
N ARG A 47 -13.47 -3.86 9.26
CA ARG A 47 -14.51 -4.67 9.91
C ARG A 47 -14.00 -5.74 10.88
N GLY A 48 -12.72 -6.08 10.83
CA GLY A 48 -12.11 -7.03 11.77
C GLY A 48 -11.93 -6.42 13.16
N GLY A 49 -12.03 -7.24 14.21
CA GLY A 49 -11.85 -6.78 15.61
C GLY A 49 -10.39 -6.53 16.04
N GLY A 50 -9.41 -6.97 15.22
CA GLY A 50 -7.98 -6.75 15.47
C GLY A 50 -7.28 -6.18 14.23
N PRO A 51 -7.60 -4.94 13.81
CA PRO A 51 -7.02 -4.35 12.63
C PRO A 51 -5.58 -3.89 12.88
N GLY A 52 -4.74 -4.01 11.85
CA GLY A 52 -3.46 -3.31 11.77
C GLY A 52 -3.47 -2.47 10.50
N THR A 53 -3.60 -1.16 10.65
CA THR A 53 -3.80 -0.23 9.54
C THR A 53 -2.95 1.03 9.68
N ARG A 54 -2.76 1.71 8.55
CA ARG A 54 -2.10 3.01 8.45
C ARG A 54 -2.95 3.93 7.56
N GLU A 55 -3.04 5.21 7.94
CA GLU A 55 -3.66 6.32 7.17
C GLU A 55 -5.15 6.13 6.82
N THR A 56 -5.88 5.29 7.55
CA THR A 56 -7.31 5.04 7.29
C THR A 56 -8.18 6.26 7.56
N ASP A 57 -7.85 7.07 8.57
CA ASP A 57 -8.60 8.31 8.88
C ASP A 57 -8.56 9.30 7.72
N ALA A 58 -7.46 9.35 6.95
CA ALA A 58 -7.34 10.25 5.80
C ALA A 58 -8.38 9.94 4.70
N LEU A 59 -8.95 8.73 4.70
CA LEU A 59 -9.94 8.26 3.73
C LEU A 59 -11.39 8.50 4.18
N ASP A 60 -11.61 9.14 5.33
CA ASP A 60 -12.93 9.60 5.70
C ASP A 60 -13.43 10.62 4.67
N PRO A 61 -14.66 10.50 4.14
CA PRO A 61 -15.17 11.36 3.07
C PRO A 61 -15.25 12.85 3.43
N ARG A 62 -15.09 13.20 4.71
CA ARG A 62 -15.05 14.59 5.20
C ARG A 62 -13.65 15.21 5.17
N ASN A 63 -12.61 14.41 4.95
CA ASN A 63 -11.22 14.82 5.07
C ASN A 63 -10.65 15.34 3.74
N LEU A 64 -9.47 15.97 3.84
CA LEU A 64 -8.82 16.68 2.75
C LEU A 64 -8.48 15.79 1.55
N VAL A 65 -8.12 14.54 1.81
CA VAL A 65 -7.55 13.64 0.81
C VAL A 65 -8.66 13.03 -0.03
N GLN A 66 -8.70 13.37 -1.32
CA GLN A 66 -9.73 12.89 -2.23
C GLN A 66 -9.24 11.78 -3.17
N HIS A 67 -7.94 11.78 -3.48
CA HIS A 67 -7.31 10.82 -4.38
C HIS A 67 -6.06 10.25 -3.73
N ILE A 68 -5.87 8.95 -3.90
CA ILE A 68 -4.71 8.20 -3.39
C ILE A 68 -3.97 7.58 -4.56
N GLU A 69 -2.65 7.59 -4.48
CA GLU A 69 -1.77 7.08 -5.53
C GLU A 69 -1.50 5.58 -5.36
N ALA A 70 -1.43 5.07 -4.12
CA ALA A 70 -1.18 3.66 -3.84
C ALA A 70 -1.85 3.15 -2.56
N ILE A 71 -2.20 1.86 -2.54
CA ILE A 71 -2.63 1.12 -1.34
C ILE A 71 -1.66 -0.03 -1.10
N VAL A 72 -1.30 -0.27 0.15
CA VAL A 72 -0.36 -1.32 0.56
C VAL A 72 -1.06 -2.43 1.33
N LEU A 73 -0.88 -3.67 0.90
CA LEU A 73 -1.28 -4.89 1.61
C LEU A 73 -0.02 -5.66 1.98
N THR A 74 0.20 -5.94 3.26
CA THR A 74 1.49 -6.46 3.72
C THR A 74 1.35 -7.58 4.75
N GLY A 75 2.32 -8.48 4.77
CA GLY A 75 2.52 -9.42 5.88
C GLY A 75 3.09 -8.72 7.12
N GLY A 76 3.72 -9.47 8.01
CA GLY A 76 4.47 -8.95 9.14
C GLY A 76 3.64 -8.38 10.30
N SER A 77 2.31 -8.52 10.29
CA SER A 77 1.42 -7.86 11.27
C SER A 77 1.71 -6.35 11.34
N ALA A 78 1.47 -5.71 12.49
CA ALA A 78 1.70 -4.28 12.67
C ALA A 78 3.12 -3.81 12.31
N TYR A 79 4.13 -4.69 12.41
CA TYR A 79 5.49 -4.35 12.01
C TYR A 79 5.63 -4.15 10.49
N GLY A 80 4.91 -4.94 9.68
CA GLY A 80 4.98 -4.86 8.23
C GLY A 80 4.41 -3.56 7.65
N LEU A 81 3.66 -2.78 8.44
CA LEU A 81 3.20 -1.44 8.06
C LEU A 81 4.37 -0.50 7.72
N ASP A 82 5.60 -0.82 8.13
CA ASP A 82 6.80 -0.09 7.72
C ASP A 82 7.05 -0.13 6.20
N SER A 83 6.58 -1.18 5.51
CA SER A 83 6.65 -1.25 4.04
C SER A 83 5.92 -0.10 3.33
N ALA A 84 4.90 0.48 3.96
CA ALA A 84 4.22 1.66 3.44
C ALA A 84 5.14 2.90 3.41
N SER A 85 6.16 2.98 4.27
CA SER A 85 7.15 4.05 4.26
C SER A 85 8.00 4.02 3.00
N GLY A 86 8.38 2.84 2.50
CA GLY A 86 9.11 2.70 1.24
C GLY A 86 8.28 3.13 0.04
N VAL A 87 6.99 2.78 0.02
CA VAL A 87 6.04 3.23 -1.01
C VAL A 87 5.83 4.74 -0.96
N MET A 88 5.73 5.32 0.23
CA MET A 88 5.65 6.77 0.42
C MET A 88 6.90 7.48 -0.14
N ALA A 89 8.10 6.98 0.19
CA ALA A 89 9.34 7.55 -0.33
C ALA A 89 9.40 7.49 -1.86
N TRP A 90 9.07 6.34 -2.45
CA TRP A 90 9.04 6.20 -3.90
C TRP A 90 8.02 7.16 -4.56
N LEU A 91 6.83 7.32 -3.98
CA LEU A 91 5.81 8.24 -4.48
C LEU A 91 6.27 9.71 -4.39
N GLU A 92 6.96 10.10 -3.32
CA GLU A 92 7.57 11.42 -3.19
C GLU A 92 8.60 11.67 -4.30
N GLU A 93 9.48 10.69 -4.58
CA GLU A 93 10.46 10.77 -5.68
C GLU A 93 9.77 10.91 -7.05
N GLN A 94 8.59 10.32 -7.22
CA GLN A 94 7.79 10.47 -8.45
C GLN A 94 6.99 11.78 -8.50
N GLY A 95 7.03 12.62 -7.46
CA GLY A 95 6.18 13.81 -7.35
C GLY A 95 4.69 13.48 -7.27
N ARG A 96 4.33 12.30 -6.75
CA ARG A 96 2.96 11.79 -6.67
C ARG A 96 2.44 11.86 -5.24
N GLY A 97 1.52 12.77 -4.98
CA GLY A 97 0.90 12.94 -3.67
C GLY A 97 0.13 14.25 -3.59
N ILE A 98 -0.29 14.61 -2.38
CA ILE A 98 -1.04 15.84 -2.15
C ILE A 98 -0.08 17.03 -2.27
N PRO A 99 -0.34 18.01 -3.15
CA PRO A 99 0.50 19.20 -3.23
C PRO A 99 0.38 20.02 -1.94
N VAL A 100 1.52 20.26 -1.28
CA VAL A 100 1.60 21.08 -0.05
C VAL A 100 2.44 22.35 -0.25
N GLY A 101 2.69 22.73 -1.51
CA GLY A 101 3.49 23.89 -1.88
C GLY A 101 3.72 23.97 -3.37
N GLY A 102 4.95 24.31 -3.77
CA GLY A 102 5.37 24.31 -5.18
C GLY A 102 5.25 22.93 -5.85
N PRO A 103 5.45 22.84 -7.17
CA PRO A 103 5.11 21.67 -7.98
C PRO A 103 5.82 20.37 -7.57
N GLU A 104 6.96 20.43 -6.90
CA GLU A 104 7.73 19.27 -6.44
C GLU A 104 7.48 18.91 -4.96
N ARG A 105 6.59 19.64 -4.26
CA ARG A 105 6.36 19.47 -2.82
C ARG A 105 5.05 18.72 -2.60
N VAL A 106 5.15 17.40 -2.56
CA VAL A 106 4.01 16.51 -2.33
C VAL A 106 4.11 15.80 -0.98
N VAL A 107 2.96 15.47 -0.40
CA VAL A 107 2.85 14.55 0.72
C VAL A 107 2.02 13.35 0.26
N PRO A 108 2.65 12.19 -0.01
CA PRO A 108 1.91 10.98 -0.31
C PRO A 108 1.18 10.48 0.93
N VAL A 109 -0.11 10.19 0.77
CA VAL A 109 -0.90 9.46 1.77
C VAL A 109 -1.00 8.03 1.29
N VAL A 110 -0.49 7.10 2.08
CA VAL A 110 -0.35 5.68 1.68
C VAL A 110 -1.10 4.80 2.68
N PRO A 111 -2.40 4.55 2.44
CA PRO A 111 -3.18 3.61 3.22
C PRO A 111 -2.58 2.22 3.16
N ALA A 112 -2.48 1.59 4.33
CA ALA A 112 -1.99 0.21 4.43
C ALA A 112 -2.83 -0.64 5.36
N ALA A 113 -2.90 -1.93 5.08
CA ALA A 113 -3.47 -2.94 5.95
C ALA A 113 -2.55 -4.16 5.99
N CYS A 114 -2.35 -4.72 7.18
CA CYS A 114 -1.49 -5.88 7.37
C CYS A 114 -2.26 -7.15 7.75
N VAL A 115 -1.64 -8.29 7.45
CA VAL A 115 -2.07 -9.61 7.93
C VAL A 115 -1.01 -10.21 8.85
N PHE A 116 -1.44 -11.09 9.76
CA PHE A 116 -0.53 -11.82 10.64
C PHE A 116 0.05 -13.05 9.93
N ASP A 117 1.36 -13.07 9.71
CA ASP A 117 2.11 -14.20 9.16
C ASP A 117 3.47 -14.46 9.86
N LEU A 118 3.68 -13.84 11.04
CA LEU A 118 4.94 -13.90 11.77
C LEU A 118 5.39 -15.34 12.05
N GLY A 119 6.68 -15.61 11.82
CA GLY A 119 7.31 -16.90 12.11
C GLY A 119 6.96 -18.03 11.15
N ARG A 120 6.10 -17.83 10.14
CA ARG A 120 5.70 -18.89 9.22
C ARG A 120 6.85 -19.46 8.38
N GLY A 121 7.88 -18.65 8.10
CA GLY A 121 9.10 -19.10 7.42
C GLY A 121 10.17 -19.69 8.34
N GLY A 122 9.99 -19.61 9.66
CA GLY A 122 10.92 -20.11 10.67
C GLY A 122 11.61 -19.03 11.49
N ASP A 123 11.81 -17.82 10.95
CA ASP A 123 12.29 -16.67 11.73
C ASP A 123 11.11 -15.77 12.14
N TRP A 124 10.96 -15.55 13.46
CA TRP A 124 9.93 -14.66 14.02
C TRP A 124 10.10 -13.21 13.57
N ARG A 125 11.33 -12.78 13.30
CA ARG A 125 11.66 -11.41 12.95
C ARG A 125 11.68 -11.15 11.45
N ALA A 126 11.61 -12.19 10.62
CA ALA A 126 11.53 -12.07 9.16
C ALA A 126 10.17 -11.49 8.74
N ARG A 127 10.17 -10.21 8.36
CA ARG A 127 8.97 -9.40 8.09
C ARG A 127 9.26 -8.37 7.00
N PRO A 128 8.22 -7.86 6.30
CA PRO A 128 8.39 -6.74 5.37
C PRO A 128 8.89 -5.47 6.08
N ASP A 129 9.72 -4.70 5.38
CA ASP A 129 10.21 -3.38 5.76
C ASP A 129 10.10 -2.41 4.58
N ALA A 130 10.69 -1.22 4.69
CA ALA A 130 10.63 -0.18 3.69
C ALA A 130 11.52 -0.41 2.43
N SER A 131 12.33 -1.48 2.38
CA SER A 131 13.34 -1.72 1.34
C SER A 131 12.96 -2.73 0.26
#